data_AF-A0A4U6UMB5-F1
#
_entry.id   AF-A0A4U6UMB5-F1
#
_cell.length_a   1.000
_cell.length_b   1.000
_cell.length_c   1.000
_cell.angle_alpha   90.00
_cell.angle_beta   90.00
_cell.angle_gamma   90.00
#
_symmetry.space_group_name_H-M   'P 1'
#
loop_
_entity.id
_entity.type
_entity.pdbx_description
1 polymer ?
#
loop_
_entity_poly.entity_id
_entity_poly.type
_entity_poly.pdbx_seq_one_letter_code
_entity_poly.pdbx_strand_id
1 'polypeptide(L)' 'MNLPSYSCVLCPHNNEETLFHLLLECPFAQECWINISLFANLSDEPYTILNSFKTQLQVILRVNEDWKQPMLEWLEHTL' A
#
# COMPACT_ATOMS: atom_id res chain seq x y z
N MET A 1 -34.78 -6.88 -10.07
CA MET A 1 -33.54 -6.93 -9.28
C MET A 1 -32.69 -5.74 -9.69
N ASN A 2 -32.26 -4.89 -8.75
CA ASN A 2 -31.29 -3.83 -9.04
C ASN A 2 -29.90 -4.47 -9.03
N LEU A 3 -29.10 -4.29 -10.09
CA LEU A 3 -27.72 -4.79 -10.06
C LEU A 3 -26.91 -3.95 -9.06
N PRO A 4 -25.97 -4.56 -8.31
CA PRO A 4 -25.02 -3.80 -7.51
C PRO A 4 -24.21 -2.89 -8.43
N SER A 5 -24.01 -1.65 -8.00
CA SER A 5 -23.05 -0.74 -8.64
C SER A 5 -21.66 -1.08 -8.14
N TYR A 6 -20.71 -1.24 -9.05
CA TYR A 6 -19.29 -1.38 -8.74
C TYR A 6 -18.55 -0.04 -8.92
N SER A 7 -19.27 1.08 -8.96
CA SER A 7 -18.64 2.40 -9.05
C SER A 7 -18.05 2.81 -7.70
N CYS A 8 -16.84 3.35 -7.72
CA CYS A 8 -16.16 3.85 -6.54
C CYS A 8 -16.95 5.00 -5.91
N VAL A 9 -17.29 4.87 -4.64
CA VAL A 9 -18.04 5.88 -3.87
C VAL A 9 -17.16 7.03 -3.37
N LEU A 10 -15.84 6.86 -3.41
CA LEU A 10 -14.85 7.82 -2.90
C LEU A 10 -14.47 8.90 -3.91
N CYS A 11 -14.93 8.81 -5.15
CA CYS A 11 -14.67 9.82 -6.17
C CYS A 11 -15.89 10.10 -7.05
N PRO A 12 -15.98 11.30 -7.65
CA PRO A 12 -17.12 11.67 -8.49
C PRO A 12 -17.03 11.10 -9.93
N HIS A 13 -15.95 10.41 -10.28
CA HIS A 13 -15.65 10.00 -11.66
C HIS A 13 -16.45 8.79 -12.15
N ASN A 14 -17.27 8.17 -11.29
CA ASN A 14 -18.05 6.97 -11.59
C ASN A 14 -17.20 5.82 -12.17
N ASN A 15 -15.90 5.80 -11.83
CA ASN A 15 -14.96 4.76 -12.19
C ASN A 15 -15.28 3.46 -11.43
N GLU A 16 -14.92 2.32 -12.00
CA GLU A 16 -15.04 1.03 -11.31
C GLU A 16 -14.11 0.98 -10.08
N GLU A 17 -14.65 0.48 -8.99
CA GLU A 17 -13.96 0.27 -7.72
C GLU A 17 -13.05 -0.95 -7.82
N THR A 18 -11.87 -0.77 -8.40
CA THR A 18 -10.80 -1.77 -8.38
C THR A 18 -9.86 -1.52 -7.20
N LEU A 19 -9.07 -2.52 -6.82
CA LEU A 19 -8.03 -2.36 -5.79
C LEU A 19 -6.99 -1.29 -6.18
N PHE A 20 -6.60 -1.27 -7.45
CA PHE A 20 -5.68 -0.26 -7.97
C PHE A 20 -6.29 1.14 -7.86
N HIS A 21 -7.57 1.27 -8.23
CA HIS A 21 -8.27 2.54 -8.10
C HIS A 21 -8.34 2.99 -6.64
N LEU A 22 -8.86 2.16 -5.74
CA LEU A 22 -9.02 2.50 -4.33
C LEU A 22 -7.72 2.85 -3.60
N LEU A 23 -6.61 2.22 -3.98
CA LEU A 23 -5.34 2.38 -3.27
C LEU A 23 -4.42 3.41 -3.89
N LEU A 24 -4.46 3.63 -5.20
CA LEU A 24 -3.44 4.41 -5.91
C LEU A 24 -4.03 5.50 -6.81
N GLU A 25 -4.99 5.16 -7.66
CA GLU A 25 -5.49 6.08 -8.70
C GLU A 25 -6.58 7.03 -8.19
N CYS A 26 -7.41 6.61 -7.24
CA CYS A 26 -8.55 7.38 -6.78
C CYS A 26 -8.07 8.74 -6.23
N PRO A 27 -8.69 9.87 -6.63
CA PRO A 27 -8.31 11.19 -6.12
C PRO A 27 -8.30 11.27 -4.59
N PHE A 28 -9.27 10.62 -3.94
CA PHE A 28 -9.31 10.51 -2.48
C PHE A 28 -8.07 9.79 -1.93
N ALA A 29 -7.66 8.69 -2.56
CA ALA A 29 -6.47 7.94 -2.15
C ALA A 29 -5.19 8.75 -2.37
N GLN A 30 -5.07 9.43 -3.51
CA GLN A 30 -3.93 10.31 -3.80
C GLN A 30 -3.79 11.41 -2.74
N GLU A 31 -4.88 12.09 -2.39
CA GLU A 31 -4.90 13.09 -1.31
C GLU A 31 -4.48 12.47 0.04
N CYS A 32 -4.93 11.27 0.37
CA CYS A 32 -4.49 10.57 1.58
C CYS A 32 -2.97 10.36 1.60
N TRP A 33 -2.38 9.94 0.49
CA TRP A 33 -0.93 9.74 0.39
C TRP A 33 -0.15 11.06 0.46
N ILE A 34 -0.63 12.10 -0.25
CA ILE A 34 -0.03 13.44 -0.23
C ILE A 34 -0.02 14.03 1.18
N ASN A 35 -1.09 13.82 1.97
CA ASN A 35 -1.18 14.28 3.35
C ASN A 35 -0.09 13.71 4.27
N ILE A 36 0.48 12.54 3.94
CA ILE A 36 1.63 11.96 4.64
C ILE A 36 2.93 12.07 3.83
N SER A 37 2.98 13.01 2.88
CA SER A 37 4.14 13.31 2.03
C SER A 37 4.60 12.12 1.17
N LEU A 38 3.65 11.30 0.71
CA LEU A 38 3.89 10.23 -0.25
C LEU A 38 3.34 10.58 -1.63
N PHE A 39 4.15 10.33 -2.63
CA PHE A 39 3.87 10.65 -4.02
C PHE A 39 3.93 9.37 -4.87
N ALA A 40 2.80 9.00 -5.46
CA ALA A 40 2.69 7.88 -6.37
C ALA A 40 2.97 8.34 -7.80
N ASN A 41 3.82 7.61 -8.52
CA ASN A 41 3.92 7.74 -9.98
C ASN A 41 2.99 6.72 -10.64
N LEU A 42 1.80 7.16 -11.06
CA LEU A 42 0.77 6.28 -11.62
C LEU A 42 1.12 5.67 -12.99
N SER A 43 2.24 6.07 -13.58
CA SER A 43 2.78 5.42 -14.79
C SER A 43 3.56 4.14 -14.48
N ASP A 44 3.90 3.90 -13.21
CA ASP A 44 4.61 2.71 -12.77
C ASP A 44 3.65 1.56 -12.41
N GLU A 45 4.18 0.34 -12.46
CA GLU A 45 3.44 -0.84 -11.98
C GLU A 45 3.10 -0.70 -10.48
N PRO A 46 1.95 -1.24 -10.01
CA PRO A 46 1.46 -1.04 -8.65
C PRO A 46 2.48 -1.39 -7.56
N TYR A 47 3.22 -2.49 -7.76
CA TYR A 47 4.23 -2.94 -6.80
C TYR A 47 5.43 -1.99 -6.72
N THR A 48 5.81 -1.37 -7.84
CA THR A 48 6.87 -0.36 -7.90
C THR A 48 6.47 0.88 -7.14
N ILE A 49 5.21 1.33 -7.27
CA ILE A 49 4.67 2.45 -6.50
C ILE A 49 4.73 2.17 -5.00
N LEU A 50 4.28 0.98 -4.57
CA LEU A 50 4.32 0.59 -3.15
C LEU A 50 5.75 0.50 -2.60
N ASN A 51 6.71 0.06 -3.41
CA ASN A 51 8.12 0.08 -3.01
C ASN A 51 8.66 1.51 -2.93
N SER A 52 8.25 2.40 -3.83
CA SER A 52 8.60 3.82 -3.73
C SER A 52 8.10 4.43 -2.41
N PHE A 53 6.91 4.05 -1.94
CA PHE A 53 6.40 4.50 -0.65
C PHE A 53 7.26 4.04 0.52
N LYS A 54 7.75 2.79 0.51
CA LYS A 54 8.70 2.31 1.54
C LYS A 54 9.96 3.16 1.58
N THR A 55 10.50 3.52 0.41
CA THR A 55 11.67 4.39 0.30
C THR A 55 11.38 5.80 0.80
N GLN A 56 10.25 6.39 0.41
CA GLN A 56 9.84 7.75 0.81
C GLN A 56 9.58 7.85 2.32
N LEU A 57 8.90 6.86 2.91
CA LEU A 57 8.69 6.75 4.35
C LEU A 57 9.98 6.45 5.12
N GLN A 58 11.09 6.16 4.42
CA GLN A 58 12.34 5.71 5.02
C GLN A 58 12.10 4.57 6.03
N VAL A 59 11.21 3.63 5.69
CA VAL A 59 10.89 2.51 6.58
C VAL A 59 12.14 1.65 6.72
N ILE A 60 12.89 1.91 7.78
CA ILE A 60 13.87 0.95 8.26
C ILE A 60 13.01 -0.19 8.82
N LEU A 61 13.08 -1.36 8.19
CA LEU A 61 12.67 -2.60 8.83
C LEU A 61 13.61 -2.82 10.03
N ARG A 62 13.32 -2.12 11.13
CA ARG A 62 13.90 -2.42 12.43
C ARG A 62 13.22 -3.70 12.85
N VAL A 63 13.80 -4.84 12.46
CA VAL A 63 13.67 -6.01 13.33
C VAL A 63 14.19 -5.51 14.65
N ASN A 64 13.30 -5.40 15.64
CA ASN A 64 13.76 -5.02 16.97
C ASN A 64 14.88 -6.02 17.32
N GLU A 65 16.07 -5.50 17.64
CA GLU A 65 17.27 -6.30 17.92
C GLU A 65 16.97 -7.39 18.95
N ASP A 66 16.06 -7.09 19.90
CA ASP A 66 15.58 -8.02 20.92
C ASP A 66 14.99 -9.32 20.33
N TRP A 67 14.48 -9.28 19.10
CA TRP A 67 13.84 -10.41 18.41
C TRP A 67 14.73 -11.10 17.39
N LYS A 68 15.91 -10.54 17.08
CA LYS A 68 16.83 -11.17 16.12
C LYS A 68 17.34 -12.52 16.61
N GLN A 69 17.78 -12.59 17.87
CA GLN A 69 18.26 -13.83 18.49
C GLN A 69 17.14 -14.87 18.64
N PRO A 70 15.96 -14.55 19.21
CA PRO A 70 14.84 -15.48 19.27
C PRO A 70 14.41 -16.03 17.90
N MET A 71 14.45 -15.21 16.85
CA MET A 71 14.13 -15.67 15.49
C MET A 71 15.19 -16.62 14.91
N LEU A 72 16.47 -16.35 15.16
CA LEU A 72 17.58 -17.23 14.76
C LEU A 72 17.49 -18.59 15.47
N GLU A 73 17.30 -18.57 16.79
CA GLU A 73 17.12 -19.78 17.59
C GLU A 73 15.89 -20.58 17.12
N TRP A 74 14.76 -19.91 16.87
CA TRP A 74 13.57 -20.59 16.36
C TRP A 74 13.82 -21.27 14.99
N LEU A 75 14.54 -20.61 14.09
CA LEU A 75 14.89 -21.17 12.77
C LEU A 75 15.80 -22.40 12.89
N GLU A 76 16.80 -22.37 13.77
CA GLU A 76 17.72 -23.48 13.99
C GLU A 76 17.05 -24.69 14.64
N HIS A 77 16.01 -24.48 15.46
CA HIS A 77 15.26 -25.56 16.09
C HIS A 77 14.17 -26.17 15.20
N THR A 78 13.82 -25.52 14.08
CA THR A 78 12.72 -25.93 13.19
C THR A 78 13.22 -26.59 11.89
N LEU A 79 14.53 -26.50 11.60
CA LEU A 79 15.22 -27.14 10.45
C LEU A 79 16.06 -28.34 10.91
#